data_AF-A0A090R247-F1
#
_entry.id   AF-A0A090R247-F1
#
_cell.length_a   1.000
_cell.length_b   1.000
_cell.length_c   1.000
_cell.angle_alpha   90.00
_cell.angle_beta   90.00
_cell.angle_gamma   90.00
#
_symmetry.space_group_name_H-M   'P 1'
#
loop_
_entity.id
_entity.type
_entity.pdbx_description
1 polymer ?
#
loop_
_entity_poly.entity_id
_entity_poly.type
_entity_poly.pdbx_seq_one_letter_code
_entity_poly.pdbx_strand_id
1 'polypeptide(L)' 'MKNKFVVGDSLEVMTPNGNVIFTLETMENRKSEVIDDAKGNGHFVFIPVPQDMDLNFGLLMRNLNSGENTRNPHAPKDGQ' A
#
# COMPACT_ATOMS: atom_id res chain seq x y z
N MET A 1 -0.84 5.78 8.60
CA MET A 1 0.03 6.39 7.56
C MET A 1 -0.56 7.74 7.12
N LYS A 2 0.24 8.66 6.55
CA LYS A 2 -0.30 9.90 5.94
C LYS A 2 -0.87 9.68 4.53
N ASN A 3 -0.54 8.56 3.91
CA ASN A 3 -0.98 8.18 2.57
C ASN A 3 -2.20 7.26 2.64
N LYS A 4 -3.11 7.38 1.66
CA LYS A 4 -4.24 6.48 1.47
C LYS A 4 -3.75 5.24 0.71
N PHE A 5 -4.14 4.07 1.20
CA PHE A 5 -3.92 2.77 0.56
C PHE A 5 -5.25 2.07 0.41
N VAL A 6 -5.45 1.37 -0.70
CA VAL A 6 -6.69 0.69 -1.06
C VAL A 6 -6.36 -0.71 -1.55
N VAL A 7 -7.20 -1.69 -1.22
CA VAL A 7 -7.10 -3.03 -1.80
C VAL A 7 -7.07 -2.93 -3.33
N GLY A 8 -6.12 -3.64 -3.95
CA GLY A 8 -5.82 -3.57 -5.38
C GLY A 8 -4.69 -2.60 -5.75
N ASP A 9 -4.21 -1.77 -4.82
CA ASP A 9 -3.02 -0.94 -5.05
C ASP A 9 -1.79 -1.82 -5.32
N SER A 10 -0.94 -1.40 -6.28
CA SER A 10 0.40 -1.98 -6.47
C SER A 10 1.36 -1.30 -5.49
N LEU A 11 1.93 -2.08 -4.57
CA LEU A 11 2.85 -1.62 -3.53
C LEU A 11 4.26 -2.13 -3.79
N GLU A 12 5.24 -1.38 -3.29
CA GLU A 12 6.63 -1.80 -3.24
C GLU A 12 7.17 -1.64 -1.81
N VAL A 13 7.76 -2.71 -1.28
CA VAL A 13 8.58 -2.66 -0.08
C VAL A 13 10.03 -2.65 -0.52
N MET A 14 10.75 -1.59 -0.19
CA MET A 14 12.19 -1.49 -0.42
C MET A 14 12.95 -1.68 0.89
N THR A 15 13.96 -2.54 0.86
CA THR A 15 14.88 -2.78 1.98
C THR A 15 16.31 -2.79 1.47
N PRO A 16 17.34 -2.63 2.33
CA PRO A 16 18.73 -2.76 1.91
C PRO A 16 19.08 -4.12 1.29
N ASN A 17 18.30 -5.17 1.62
CA ASN A 17 18.52 -6.53 1.14
C ASN A 17 17.76 -6.84 -0.16
N GLY A 18 16.93 -5.91 -0.64
CA GLY A 18 16.15 -6.08 -1.86
C GLY A 18 14.76 -5.47 -1.78
N ASN A 19 14.09 -5.47 -2.92
CA ASN A 19 12.76 -4.90 -3.08
C ASN A 19 11.76 -5.99 -3.47
N VAL A 20 10.53 -5.85 -3.01
CA VAL A 20 9.41 -6.70 -3.42
C VAL A 20 8.23 -5.84 -3.84
N ILE A 21 7.70 -6.13 -5.04
CA ILE A 21 6.49 -5.52 -5.58
C ILE A 21 5.36 -6.52 -5.42
N PHE A 22 4.21 -6.07 -4.94
CA PHE A 22 3.04 -6.91 -4.75
C PHE A 22 1.74 -6.11 -4.84
N THR A 23 0.64 -6.80 -5.12
CA THR A 23 -0.70 -6.22 -5.04
C THR A 23 -1.21 -6.33 -3.62
N LEU A 24 -1.77 -5.24 -3.09
CA LEU A 24 -2.43 -5.23 -1.78
C LEU A 24 -3.75 -6.00 -1.86
N GLU A 25 -3.76 -7.26 -1.41
CA GLU A 25 -4.96 -8.11 -1.48
C GLU A 25 -5.89 -7.96 -0.28
N THR A 26 -5.33 -7.72 0.91
CA THR A 26 -6.09 -7.58 2.15
C THR A 26 -5.39 -6.64 3.10
N MET A 27 -6.18 -6.01 3.96
CA MET A 27 -5.69 -5.12 4.99
C MET A 27 -6.57 -5.24 6.23
N GLU A 28 -5.94 -5.20 7.40
CA GLU A 28 -6.65 -5.26 8.69
C GLU A 28 -6.38 -4.00 9.52
N ASN A 29 -7.35 -3.61 10.34
CA ASN A 29 -7.15 -2.57 11.35
C ASN A 29 -6.65 -3.15 12.69
N ARG A 30 -6.48 -2.31 13.71
CA ARG A 30 -6.04 -2.72 15.06
C ARG A 30 -6.97 -3.69 15.80
N LYS A 31 -8.19 -3.89 15.32
CA LYS A 31 -9.18 -4.83 15.85
C LYS A 31 -9.23 -6.13 15.03
N SER A 32 -8.30 -6.34 14.11
CA SER A 32 -8.30 -7.47 13.16
C SER A 32 -9.56 -7.49 12.28
N GLU A 33 -10.15 -6.33 12.02
CA GLU A 33 -11.25 -6.21 11.06
C GLU A 33 -10.66 -5.93 9.68
N VAL A 34 -11.08 -6.71 8.69
CA VAL A 34 -10.72 -6.49 7.28
C VAL A 34 -11.32 -5.16 6.81
N ILE A 35 -10.49 -4.35 6.15
CA ILE A 35 -10.85 -3.04 5.61
C ILE A 35 -10.38 -2.90 4.16
N ASP A 36 -11.18 -2.22 3.33
CA ASP A 36 -10.84 -2.01 1.92
C ASP A 36 -9.98 -0.76 1.70
N ASP A 37 -10.04 0.21 2.62
CA ASP A 37 -9.30 1.46 2.50
C ASP A 37 -8.73 1.99 3.83
N ALA A 38 -7.43 2.28 3.84
CA ALA A 38 -6.78 3.06 4.89
C ALA A 38 -6.97 4.55 4.60
N LYS A 39 -7.91 5.20 5.29
CA LYS A 39 -8.34 6.59 5.05
C LYS A 39 -7.29 7.68 5.35
N GLY A 40 -6.01 7.33 5.43
CA GLY A 40 -4.92 8.25 5.74
C GLY A 40 -4.83 8.53 7.24
N ASN A 41 -4.43 9.75 7.61
CA ASN A 41 -3.98 10.18 8.94
C ASN A 41 -4.56 9.40 10.14
N GLY A 42 -3.69 8.98 11.08
CA GLY A 42 -4.08 8.25 12.29
C GLY A 42 -4.41 6.76 12.11
N HIS A 43 -4.56 6.26 10.88
CA HIS A 43 -4.84 4.85 10.66
C HIS A 43 -3.59 3.99 10.80
N PHE A 44 -3.70 2.96 11.64
CA PHE A 44 -2.77 1.86 11.74
C PHE A 44 -3.43 0.65 11.09
N VAL A 45 -2.71 0.07 10.15
CA VAL A 45 -3.20 -1.04 9.35
C VAL A 45 -2.11 -2.09 9.24
N PHE A 46 -2.52 -3.35 9.17
CA PHE A 46 -1.67 -4.49 8.94
C PHE A 46 -1.87 -4.94 7.50
N ILE A 47 -0.74 -5.16 6.81
CA ILE A 47 -0.70 -5.60 5.42
C ILE A 47 0.19 -6.85 5.39
N PRO A 48 -0.28 -7.97 4.79
CA PRO A 48 0.57 -9.14 4.63
C PRO A 48 1.67 -8.84 3.61
N VAL A 49 2.92 -9.14 3.98
CA VAL A 49 4.07 -9.11 3.07
C VAL A 49 4.21 -10.50 2.45
N PRO A 50 4.33 -10.64 1.13
CA PRO A 50 4.26 -11.95 0.45
C PRO A 50 5.50 -12.82 0.63
N GLN A 51 6.56 -12.30 1.23
CA GLN A 51 7.82 -13.01 1.45
C GLN A 51 8.33 -12.74 2.86
N ASP A 52 9.00 -13.74 3.43
CA ASP A 52 9.74 -13.56 4.67
C ASP A 52 10.99 -12.72 4.38
N MET A 53 10.98 -11.47 4.83
CA MET A 53 12.04 -10.50 4.55
C MET A 53 12.35 -9.65 5.78
N ASP A 54 13.61 -9.25 5.93
CA ASP A 54 13.99 -8.30 6.96
C ASP A 54 13.50 -6.89 6.61
N LEU A 55 12.53 -6.39 7.36
CA LEU A 55 11.92 -5.07 7.19
C LEU A 55 12.70 -3.94 7.89
N ASN A 56 13.87 -4.21 8.46
CA ASN A 56 14.74 -3.17 9.01
C ASN A 56 15.05 -2.12 7.95
N PHE A 57 14.81 -0.85 8.31
CA PHE A 57 14.92 0.31 7.39
C PHE A 57 14.02 0.21 6.15
N GLY A 58 12.95 -0.59 6.21
CA GLY A 58 12.00 -0.77 5.13
C GLY A 58 11.20 0.48 4.82
N LEU A 59 11.04 0.78 3.53
CA LEU A 59 10.15 1.80 3.02
C LEU A 59 8.99 1.15 2.27
N LEU A 60 7.76 1.52 2.61
CA LEU A 60 6.57 1.11 1.88
C LEU A 60 6.15 2.25 0.94
N MET A 61 6.00 1.92 -0.33
CA MET A 61 5.59 2.86 -1.37
C MET A 61 4.42 2.29 -2.16
N ARG A 62 3.62 3.19 -2.73
CA ARG A 62 2.58 2.85 -3.70
C ARG A 62 3.05 3.26 -5.09
N ASN A 63 2.98 2.33 -6.02
CA ASN A 63 3.20 2.60 -7.43
C ASN A 63 2.04 3.41 -8.00
N LEU A 64 2.35 4.38 -8.85
CA LEU A 64 1.35 5.22 -9.50
C LEU A 64 1.12 4.69 -10.92
N ASN A 65 -0.14 4.48 -11.27
CA ASN A 65 -0.54 4.14 -12.64
C ASN A 65 -0.48 5.38 -13.55
N SER A 66 -0.57 5.16 -14.85
CA SER A 66 -0.70 6.26 -15.81
C SER A 66 -1.91 7.14 -15.47
N GLY A 67 -1.67 8.45 -15.32
CA GLY A 67 -2.70 9.43 -14.93
C GLY A 67 -2.79 9.72 -13.43
N GLU A 68 -2.19 8.89 -12.57
CA GLU A 68 -2.12 9.14 -11.13
C GLU A 68 -0.90 10.01 -10.79
N ASN A 69 -1.03 10.83 -9.73
CA ASN A 69 0.08 11.60 -9.19
C ASN A 69 -0.03 11.74 -7.67
N THR A 70 0.96 12.35 -7.03
CA THR A 70 0.99 12.49 -5.56
C THR A 70 -0.14 13.35 -5.00
N ARG A 71 -0.80 14.20 -5.82
CA ARG A 71 -1.94 15.03 -5.44
C ARG A 71 -3.29 14.39 -5.77
N ASN A 72 -3.35 13.58 -6.83
CA ASN A 72 -4.52 12.76 -7.19
C ASN A 72 -4.12 11.28 -7.30
N PRO A 73 -3.95 10.61 -6.14
CA PRO A 73 -3.34 9.30 -6.05
C PRO A 73 -4.17 8.12 -6.58
N HIS A 74 -5.49 8.33 -6.71
CA HIS A 74 -6.44 7.33 -7.22
C HIS A 74 -7.31 8.00 -8.28
N ALA A 75 -6.65 8.69 -9.22
CA ALA A 75 -7.34 9.32 -10.33
C ALA A 75 -8.23 8.29 -11.05
N PRO A 76 -9.42 8.68 -11.53
CA PRO A 76 -10.25 7.79 -12.34
C PRO A 76 -9.39 7.21 -13.46
N LYS A 77 -9.40 5.88 -13.61
CA LYS A 77 -8.76 5.26 -14.76
C LYS A 77 -9.57 5.68 -15.98
N ASP A 78 -8.95 6.45 -16.89
CA ASP A 78 -9.59 6.81 -18.15
C ASP A 78 -9.97 5.51 -18.90
N GLY A 79 -11.28 5.28 -19.05
CA GLY A 79 -11.84 4.20 -19.86
C GLY A 79 -11.86 2.81 -19.21
N GLN A 80 -12.94 2.53 -18.46
CA GLN A 80 -13.70 1.27 -18.53
C GLN A 80 -15.16 1.56 -18.23
#